data_AF-A0A3D0D5N1-F1
#
_entry.id   AF-A0A3D0D5N1-F1
#
_cell.length_a   1.000
_cell.length_b   1.000
_cell.length_c   1.000
_cell.angle_alpha   90.00
_cell.angle_beta   90.00
_cell.angle_gamma   90.00
#
_symmetry.space_group_name_H-M   'P 1'
#
loop_
_entity.id
_entity.type
_entity.pdbx_description
1 polymer ?
#
loop_
_entity_poly.entity_id
_entity_poly.type
_entity_poly.pdbx_seq_one_letter_code
_entity_poly.pdbx_strand_id
1 'polypeptide(L)'
;VQTTLLRLAAGGFVVDTPGIREFGLSDLHRHELARFFPEIAALAPHCRFKDCAHSDEPECAVRAGVSQGEILTSRYHSYRQIYASLPT
;
A
#
# COMPACT_ATOMS: atom_id res chain seq x y z
N VAL A 1 -4.39 -13.06 -26.10
CA VAL A 1 -4.90 -12.02 -25.18
C VAL A 1 -4.56 -10.68 -25.82
N GLN A 2 -5.54 -9.91 -26.27
CA GLN A 2 -5.30 -8.64 -26.98
C GLN A 2 -5.57 -7.46 -26.06
N THR A 3 -4.52 -6.68 -25.79
CA THR A 3 -4.63 -5.35 -25.18
C THR A 3 -5.07 -4.35 -26.25
N THR A 4 -6.10 -3.55 -25.96
CA THR A 4 -6.61 -2.55 -26.91
C THR A 4 -6.42 -1.14 -26.37
N LEU A 5 -6.00 -0.21 -27.23
CA LEU A 5 -5.93 1.21 -26.93
C LEU A 5 -7.15 1.93 -27.51
N LEU A 6 -8.00 2.46 -26.65
CA LEU A 6 -9.24 3.14 -27.00
C LEU A 6 -9.05 4.65 -26.87
N ARG A 7 -9.32 5.41 -27.93
CA ARG A 7 -9.29 6.88 -27.90
C ARG A 7 -10.61 7.43 -27.35
N LEU A 8 -10.53 8.38 -26.41
CA LEU A 8 -11.71 9.02 -25.83
C LEU A 8 -12.13 10.25 -26.64
N ALA A 9 -13.44 10.49 -26.73
CA ALA A 9 -14.00 11.64 -27.44
C ALA A 9 -13.58 12.98 -26.83
N ALA A 10 -13.40 13.04 -25.51
CA ALA A 10 -12.91 14.23 -24.79
C ALA A 10 -11.38 14.40 -24.83
N GLY A 11 -10.66 13.53 -25.56
CA GLY A 11 -9.19 13.46 -25.54
C GLY A 11 -8.66 12.45 -24.51
N GLY A 12 -7.44 11.97 -24.74
CA GLY A 12 -6.83 10.89 -23.96
C GLY A 12 -7.15 9.48 -24.50
N PHE A 13 -6.62 8.47 -23.81
CA PHE A 13 -6.75 7.06 -24.18
C PHE A 13 -7.01 6.17 -22.96
N VAL A 14 -7.70 5.06 -23.17
CA VAL A 14 -7.87 3.97 -22.20
C VAL A 14 -7.20 2.73 -22.76
N VAL A 15 -6.34 2.11 -21.96
CA VAL A 15 -5.77 0.79 -22.29
C VAL A 15 -6.64 -0.26 -21.61
N ASP A 16 -7.28 -1.11 -22.40
CA ASP A 16 -8.02 -2.26 -21.90
C ASP A 16 -7.16 -3.52 -22.05
N THR A 17 -6.72 -4.08 -20.92
CA THR A 17 -5.95 -5.33 -20.86
C THR A 17 -6.88 -6.44 -20.35
N PRO A 18 -7.07 -7.55 -21.07
CA PRO A 18 -7.92 -8.63 -20.60
C PRO A 18 -7.29 -9.32 -19.38
N GLY A 19 -8.00 -9.32 -18.26
CA GLY A 19 -7.74 -10.22 -17.13
C GLY A 19 -6.44 -9.94 -16.35
N ILE A 20 -6.24 -8.71 -15.88
CA ILE A 20 -5.39 -8.52 -14.68
C ILE A 20 -6.05 -9.29 -13.54
N ARG A 21 -5.55 -10.50 -13.27
CA ARG A 21 -5.98 -11.35 -12.16
C ARG A 21 -4.99 -11.28 -10.98
N GLU A 22 -3.72 -11.04 -11.29
CA GLU A 22 -2.66 -10.81 -10.32
C GLU A 22 -1.86 -9.59 -10.76
N PHE A 23 -1.86 -8.56 -9.91
CA PHE A 23 -0.88 -7.48 -10.01
C PHE A 23 0.29 -7.92 -9.11
N GLY A 24 1.34 -8.47 -9.72
CA GLY A 24 2.55 -8.82 -8.98
C GLY A 24 3.21 -7.54 -8.49
N LEU A 25 3.34 -7.37 -7.17
CA LEU A 25 4.21 -6.36 -6.58
C LEU A 25 5.66 -6.88 -6.64
N SER A 26 6.16 -7.02 -7.86
CA SER A 26 7.55 -7.39 -8.14
C SER A 26 8.47 -6.25 -7.73
N ASP A 27 9.67 -6.56 -7.22
CA ASP A 27 10.72 -5.59 -6.90
C ASP A 27 10.36 -4.55 -5.84
N LEU A 28 9.49 -4.91 -4.88
CA LEU A 28 9.17 -4.07 -3.72
C LEU A 28 9.72 -4.71 -2.44
N HIS A 29 10.54 -3.98 -1.69
CA HIS A 29 10.98 -4.41 -0.37
C HIS A 29 10.04 -3.94 0.74
N ARG A 30 9.97 -4.70 1.84
CA ARG A 30 9.12 -4.38 3.00
C ARG A 30 9.32 -2.97 3.56
N HIS A 31 10.57 -2.52 3.64
CA HIS A 31 10.91 -1.20 4.17
C HIS A 31 10.40 -0.04 3.29
N GLU A 32 10.07 -0.30 2.03
CA GLU A 32 9.51 0.68 1.11
C GLU A 32 7.98 0.70 1.14
N LEU A 33 7.31 -0.32 1.69
CA LEU A 33 5.86 -0.43 1.59
C LEU A 33 5.14 0.76 2.25
N ALA A 34 5.64 1.22 3.40
CA ALA A 34 5.02 2.30 4.17
C ALA A 34 4.90 3.61 3.36
N ARG A 35 5.86 3.92 2.47
CA ARG A 35 5.80 5.16 1.65
C ARG A 35 4.68 5.17 0.61
N PHE A 36 4.08 4.02 0.30
CA PHE A 36 2.99 3.90 -0.67
C PHE A 36 1.60 3.99 -0.03
N PHE A 37 1.52 4.10 1.29
CA PHE A 37 0.31 4.37 2.05
C PHE A 37 0.45 5.74 2.70
N PRO A 38 -0.08 6.83 2.10
CA PRO A 38 0.14 8.21 2.57
C PRO A 38 -0.14 8.41 4.05
N GLU A 39 -1.21 7.81 4.56
CA GLU A 39 -1.61 7.86 5.96
C GLU A 39 -0.63 7.14 6.90
N ILE A 40 -0.03 6.04 6.45
CA ILE A 40 1.02 5.32 7.19
C ILE A 40 2.33 6.11 7.11
N ALA A 41 2.70 6.59 5.92
CA ALA A 41 3.91 7.38 5.69
C ALA A 41 3.96 8.66 6.56
N ALA A 42 2.80 9.29 6.80
CA ALA A 42 2.70 10.46 7.66
C ALA A 42 2.95 10.14 9.15
N LEU A 43 2.55 8.95 9.60
CA LEU A 43 2.65 8.55 11.01
C LEU A 43 3.92 7.76 11.33
N ALA A 44 4.50 7.04 10.37
CA ALA A 44 5.67 6.19 10.55
C ALA A 44 6.88 6.89 11.21
N PRO A 45 7.21 8.17 10.92
CA PRO A 45 8.30 8.89 11.58
C PRO A 45 8.12 9.07 13.09
N HIS A 46 6.89 8.95 13.60
CA HIS A 46 6.56 9.10 15.01
C HIS A 46 6.59 7.76 15.77
N CYS A 47 6.89 6.66 15.10
CA CYS A 47 7.10 5.38 15.77
C CYS A 47 8.36 5.42 16.65
N ARG A 48 8.32 4.69 17.76
CA ARG A 48 9.47 4.54 18.65
C ARG A 48 10.71 3.97 17.94
N PHE A 49 10.51 3.07 16.99
CA PHE A 49 11.58 2.39 16.24
C PHE A 49 11.59 2.85 14.79
N LYS A 50 12.80 3.06 14.24
CA LYS A 50 13.00 3.51 12.84
C LYS A 50 12.65 2.44 11.81
N ASP A 51 12.76 1.18 12.20
CA ASP A 51 12.49 -0.03 11.41
C ASP A 51 11.17 -0.69 11.82
N CYS A 52 10.24 0.08 12.39
CA CYS A 52 8.91 -0.41 12.77
C CYS A 52 8.17 -0.96 11.54
N ALA A 53 7.81 -2.25 11.58
CA ALA A 53 6.98 -2.93 10.60
C ALA A 53 5.49 -2.58 10.72
N HIS A 54 5.13 -1.80 11.75
CA HIS A 54 3.77 -1.42 12.09
C HIS A 54 2.87 -2.64 12.32
N SER A 55 3.38 -3.62 13.06
CA SER A 55 2.71 -4.88 13.35
C SER A 55 2.28 -4.99 14.80
N ASP A 56 3.24 -5.28 15.67
CA ASP A 56 3.05 -5.66 17.07
C ASP A 56 4.03 -4.89 17.97
N GLU A 57 4.82 -3.99 17.38
CA GLU A 57 5.78 -3.19 18.10
C GLU A 57 5.07 -2.31 19.14
N PRO A 58 5.69 -2.16 20.33
CA PRO A 58 5.21 -1.23 21.33
C PRO A 58 5.38 0.20 20.81
N GLU A 59 4.43 1.08 21.17
CA GLU A 59 4.48 2.52 20.83
C GLU A 59 4.59 2.79 19.31
N CYS A 60 3.88 1.99 18.52
CA CYS A 60 3.72 2.21 17.08
C CYS A 60 2.67 3.30 16.81
N ALA A 61 3.12 4.45 16.31
CA ALA A 61 2.25 5.58 15.97
C ALA A 61 1.20 5.21 14.91
N VAL A 62 1.53 4.32 13.97
CA VAL A 62 0.58 3.81 12.97
C VAL A 62 -0.56 3.03 13.62
N ARG A 63 -0.27 2.14 14.58
CA ARG A 63 -1.31 1.41 15.32
C ARG A 63 -2.17 2.33 16.18
N ALA A 64 -1.56 3.35 16.78
CA ALA A 64 -2.30 4.39 17.49
C ALA A 64 -3.25 5.14 16.53
N GLY A 65 -2.77 5.55 15.36
CA GLY A 65 -3.58 6.19 14.32
C GLY A 65 -4.74 5.31 13.83
N VAL A 66 -4.55 3.99 13.73
CA VAL A 66 -5.66 3.06 13.47
C VAL A 66 -6.69 3.07 14.60
N SER A 67 -6.26 3.01 15.85
CA SER A 67 -7.17 3.03 17.01
C SER A 67 -7.94 4.34 17.17
N GLN A 68 -7.36 5.45 16.70
CA GLN A 68 -7.93 6.80 16.75
C GLN A 68 -8.79 7.12 15.50
N GLY A 69 -8.79 6.24 14.49
CA GLY A 69 -9.54 6.43 13.24
C GLY A 69 -8.86 7.33 12.21
N GLU A 70 -7.61 7.74 12.44
CA GLU A 70 -6.78 8.49 11.47
C GLU A 70 -6.37 7.61 10.28
N ILE A 71 -6.19 6.30 10.53
CA ILE A 71 -6.00 5.28 9.50
C ILE A 71 -7.22 4.38 9.48
N LEU A 72 -7.85 4.25 8.30
CA LEU A 72 -8.94 3.30 8.12
C LEU A 72 -8.45 1.87 8.35
N THR A 73 -9.18 1.11 9.16
CA THR A 73 -8.87 -0.30 9.48
C THR A 73 -8.67 -1.15 8.22
N SER A 74 -9.48 -0.94 7.18
CA SER A 74 -9.35 -1.62 5.88
C SER A 74 -7.99 -1.36 5.22
N ARG A 75 -7.50 -0.11 5.26
CA ARG A 75 -6.21 0.29 4.70
C ARG A 75 -5.06 -0.33 5.47
N TYR A 76 -5.13 -0.33 6.79
CA TYR A 76 -4.16 -1.03 7.63
C TYR A 76 -4.12 -2.53 7.35
N HIS A 77 -5.28 -3.18 7.17
CA HIS A 77 -5.32 -4.59 6.79
C HIS A 77 -4.69 -4.84 5.42
N SER A 78 -4.97 -4.02 4.42
CA SER A 78 -4.30 -4.12 3.11
C SER A 78 -2.79 -3.98 3.22
N TYR A 79 -2.30 -3.00 4.00
CA TYR A 79 -0.88 -2.85 4.27
C TYR A 79 -0.28 -4.13 4.87
N ARG A 80 -0.90 -4.71 5.90
CA ARG A 80 -0.43 -5.93 6.56
C ARG A 80 -0.41 -7.14 5.62
N GLN A 81 -1.44 -7.29 4.78
CA GLN A 81 -1.50 -8.36 3.78
C GLN A 81 -0.38 -8.24 2.75
N ILE A 82 -0.16 -7.04 2.22
CA ILE A 82 0.93 -6.80 1.26
C ILE A 82 2.28 -7.02 1.94
N TYR A 83 2.50 -6.46 3.13
CA TYR A 83 3.74 -6.63 3.89
C TYR A 83 4.12 -8.10 4.07
N ALA A 84 3.14 -8.95 4.38
CA ALA A 84 3.35 -10.39 4.53
C ALA A 84 3.67 -11.11 3.21
N SER A 85 3.17 -10.61 2.07
CA SER A 85 3.47 -11.17 0.74
C SER A 85 4.83 -10.75 0.17
N LEU A 86 5.44 -9.69 0.71
CA LEU A 86 6.71 -9.17 0.20
C LEU A 86 7.91 -10.01 0.71
N PRO A 87 8.93 -10.18 -0.14
CA PRO A 87 10.20 -10.77 0.29
C PRO A 87 10.83 -9.92 1.41
N THR A 88 11.54 -10.60 2.31
CA THR A 88 12.20 -9.96 3.46
C THR A 88 13.32 -9.04 3.02
#